data_AF-A0A356R266-F1
#
_entry.id   AF-A0A356R266-F1
#
_cell.length_a   1.000
_cell.length_b   1.000
_cell.length_c   1.000
_cell.angle_alpha   90.00
_cell.angle_beta   90.00
_cell.angle_gamma   90.00
#
_symmetry.space_group_name_H-M   'P 1'
#
loop_
_entity.id
_entity.type
_entity.pdbx_description
1 polymer ?
#
loop_
_entity_poly.entity_id
_entity_poly.type
_entity_poly.pdbx_seq_one_letter_code
_entity_poly.pdbx_strand_id
1 'polypeptide(L)' 'TLPPYPVLDAILQAYVEDNESMRRIVKMGYDPQVVRTVMGMVDRSEYKRRQAPVGIKITSRALGKDRRMPITNRYFSGT' A
#
# COMPACT_ATOMS: atom_id res chain seq x y z
N THR A 1 -5.00 -14.58 -4.89
CA THR A 1 -4.80 -14.08 -6.27
C THR A 1 -4.86 -12.55 -6.23
N LEU A 2 -4.18 -11.86 -7.16
CA LEU A 2 -4.24 -10.40 -7.22
C LEU A 2 -5.58 -9.95 -7.84
N PRO A 3 -6.16 -8.82 -7.39
CA PRO A 3 -7.28 -8.22 -8.11
C PRO A 3 -6.80 -7.70 -9.49
N PRO A 4 -7.73 -7.41 -10.42
CA PRO A 4 -7.38 -6.76 -11.68
C PRO A 4 -6.56 -5.49 -11.45
N TYR A 5 -5.56 -5.24 -12.31
CA TYR A 5 -4.66 -4.09 -12.17
C TYR A 5 -5.36 -2.73 -11.99
N PRO A 6 -6.44 -2.40 -12.72
CA PRO A 6 -7.15 -1.13 -12.49
C PRO A 6 -7.69 -0.96 -11.06
N VAL A 7 -8.08 -2.07 -10.42
CA VAL A 7 -8.54 -2.06 -9.02
C VAL A 7 -7.34 -2.03 -8.07
N LEU A 8 -6.29 -2.80 -8.37
CA LEU A 8 -5.07 -2.83 -7.57
C LEU A 8 -4.41 -1.45 -7.49
N ASP A 9 -4.20 -0.82 -8.65
CA ASP A 9 -3.47 0.43 -8.79
C ASP A 9 -4.21 1.57 -8.10
N ALA A 10 -5.54 1.61 -8.20
CA ALA A 10 -6.34 2.61 -7.50
C ALA A 10 -6.27 2.46 -5.97
N ILE A 11 -6.26 1.23 -5.45
CA ILE A 11 -6.07 0.98 -4.01
C ILE A 11 -4.65 1.36 -3.58
N LEU A 12 -3.64 1.05 -4.40
CA LEU A 12 -2.24 1.40 -4.11
C LEU A 12 -2.04 2.91 -4.10
N GLN A 13 -2.60 3.64 -5.07
CA GLN A 13 -2.53 5.09 -5.12
C GLN A 13 -3.16 5.69 -3.86
N ALA A 14 -4.39 5.29 -3.52
CA ALA A 14 -5.07 5.80 -2.34
C ALA A 14 -4.29 5.49 -1.04
N TYR A 15 -3.76 4.27 -0.89
CA TYR A 15 -3.07 3.86 0.32
C TYR A 15 -1.65 4.44 0.46
N VAL A 16 -0.89 4.45 -0.65
CA VAL A 16 0.54 4.78 -0.63
C VAL A 16 0.77 6.25 -0.93
N GLU A 17 0.16 6.77 -1.98
CA GLU A 17 0.37 8.14 -2.44
C GLU A 17 -0.46 9.12 -1.63
N ASP A 18 -1.78 8.87 -1.53
CA ASP A 18 -2.73 9.77 -0.86
C ASP A 18 -2.82 9.55 0.65
N ASN A 19 -2.17 8.50 1.18
CA ASN A 19 -2.14 8.15 2.60
C ASN A 19 -3.54 7.93 3.22
N GLU A 20 -4.46 7.40 2.43
CA GLU A 20 -5.85 7.18 2.85
C GLU A 20 -5.99 5.97 3.79
N SER A 21 -6.93 6.10 4.73
CA SER A 21 -7.27 5.01 5.65
C SER A 21 -8.07 3.90 4.96
N MET A 22 -7.98 2.67 5.47
CA MET A 22 -8.80 1.54 4.98
C MET A 22 -10.29 1.90 4.88
N ARG A 23 -10.83 2.59 5.90
CA ARG A 23 -12.23 3.01 5.94
C ARG A 23 -12.59 3.96 4.79
N ARG A 24 -11.67 4.85 4.41
CA ARG A 24 -11.89 5.78 3.31
C ARG A 24 -11.86 5.06 1.96
N ILE A 25 -10.89 4.17 1.77
CA ILE A 25 -10.78 3.36 0.55
C ILE A 25 -12.02 2.49 0.35
N VAL A 26 -12.54 1.87 1.42
CA VAL A 26 -13.82 1.13 1.34
C VAL A 26 -14.99 2.05 0.95
N LYS A 27 -15.04 3.27 1.49
CA LYS A 27 -16.06 4.27 1.10
C LYS A 27 -15.95 4.73 -0.36
N MET A 28 -14.80 4.55 -1.01
CA MET A 28 -14.65 4.80 -2.45
C MET A 28 -15.30 3.70 -3.32
N GLY A 29 -15.83 2.63 -2.72
CA GLY A 29 -16.56 1.56 -3.41
C GLY A 29 -15.76 0.28 -3.64
N TYR A 30 -14.55 0.16 -3.08
CA TYR A 30 -13.75 -1.05 -3.17
C TYR A 30 -14.15 -2.09 -2.12
N ASP A 31 -14.10 -3.38 -2.49
CA ASP A 31 -14.38 -4.49 -1.59
C ASP A 31 -13.44 -4.46 -0.36
N PRO A 32 -13.97 -4.40 0.87
CA PRO A 32 -13.18 -4.43 2.11
C PRO A 32 -12.18 -5.57 2.18
N GLN A 33 -12.52 -6.74 1.64
CA GLN A 33 -11.65 -7.90 1.66
C GLN A 33 -10.44 -7.72 0.73
N VAL A 34 -10.67 -7.13 -0.44
CA VAL A 34 -9.62 -6.82 -1.41
C VAL A 34 -8.70 -5.74 -0.84
N VAL A 35 -9.26 -4.65 -0.31
CA VAL A 35 -8.49 -3.56 0.30
C VAL A 35 -7.60 -4.08 1.42
N ARG A 36 -8.16 -4.88 2.34
CA ARG A 36 -7.42 -5.51 3.44
C ARG A 36 -6.27 -6.38 2.95
N THR A 37 -6.51 -7.16 1.89
CA THR A 37 -5.51 -8.06 1.31
C THR A 37 -4.37 -7.27 0.68
N VAL A 38 -4.68 -6.23 -0.10
CA VAL A 38 -3.69 -5.36 -0.76
C VAL A 38 -2.84 -4.62 0.26
N MET A 39 -3.46 -3.94 1.24
CA MET A 39 -2.73 -3.22 2.29
C MET A 39 -1.79 -4.16 3.07
N GLY A 40 -2.27 -5.35 3.44
CA GLY A 40 -1.44 -6.36 4.10
C GLY A 40 -0.32 -6.94 3.24
N MET A 41 -0.47 -6.99 1.91
CA MET A 41 0.62 -7.36 1.00
C MET A 41 1.69 -6.28 0.91
N VAL A 42 1.27 -5.00 0.86
CA VAL A 42 2.19 -3.85 0.85
C VAL A 42 3.04 -3.85 2.13
N ASP A 43 2.39 -3.91 3.29
CA ASP A 43 3.07 -3.81 4.58
C ASP A 43 4.06 -4.96 4.81
N ARG A 44 3.67 -6.20 4.49
CA ARG A 44 4.56 -7.38 4.60
C ARG A 44 5.73 -7.35 3.63
N SER A 45 5.65 -6.56 2.55
CA SER A 45 6.71 -6.48 1.53
C SER A 45 7.75 -5.38 1.83
N GLU A 46 7.68 -4.73 3.00
CA GLU A 46 8.62 -3.67 3.40
C GLU A 46 10.08 -4.17 3.38
N TYR A 47 10.33 -5.39 3.88
CA TYR A 47 11.68 -5.96 3.89
C TYR A 47 12.27 -6.11 2.49
N LYS A 48 11.44 -6.46 1.49
CA LYS A 48 11.87 -6.60 0.09
C LYS A 48 12.26 -5.23 -0.48
N ARG A 49 11.45 -4.21 -0.19
CA ARG A 49 11.66 -2.85 -0.70
C ARG A 49 12.93 -2.20 -0.14
N ARG A 50 13.30 -2.52 1.10
CA ARG A 50 14.56 -2.03 1.68
C ARG A 50 15.82 -2.63 1.04
N GLN A 51 15.70 -3.78 0.38
CA GLN A 51 16.80 -4.44 -0.33
C GLN A 51 16.84 -4.05 -1.83
N ALA A 52 15.82 -3.35 -2.31
CA ALA A 52 15.75 -2.94 -3.71
C ALA A 52 16.78 -1.83 -4.02
N PRO A 53 17.34 -1.79 -5.24
CA PRO A 53 18.19 -0.70 -5.67
C PRO A 53 17.43 0.62 -5.71
N VAL A 54 18.16 1.73 -5.72
CA VAL A 54 17.57 3.07 -5.90
C VAL A 54 16.94 3.16 -7.29
N GLY A 55 15.68 3.59 -7.35
CA GLY A 55 14.93 3.85 -8.58
C GLY A 55 14.59 5.32 -8.76
N ILE A 56 14.24 5.72 -9.99
CA ILE A 56 13.80 7.08 -10.30
C ILE A 56 12.40 7.31 -9.73
N LYS A 57 12.23 8.41 -8.99
CA LYS A 57 10.93 8.83 -8.44
C LYS A 57 10.16 9.65 -9.48
N ILE A 58 8.95 9.21 -9.81
CA ILE A 58 8.01 9.91 -10.71
C ILE A 58 6.68 10.30 -10.04
N THR A 59 6.36 9.73 -8.89
CA THR A 59 5.13 10.02 -8.12
C THR A 59 5.40 11.00 -6.98
N SER A 60 4.34 11.57 -6.39
CA SER A 60 4.43 12.50 -5.25
C SER A 60 5.08 11.82 -4.03
N ARG A 61 4.75 10.55 -3.80
CA ARG A 61 5.25 9.72 -2.70
C ARG A 61 5.63 8.33 -3.19
N ALA A 62 6.90 7.97 -3.01
CA ALA A 62 7.40 6.66 -3.41
C ALA A 62 7.38 5.65 -2.24
N LEU A 63 7.28 4.35 -2.57
CA LEU A 63 7.36 3.22 -1.64
C LEU A 63 8.73 3.00 -0.98
N GLY A 64 9.73 3.84 -1.33
CA GLY A 64 11.07 3.82 -0.78
C GLY A 64 11.25 4.83 0.37
N LYS A 65 12.15 5.79 0.19
CA LYS A 65 12.57 6.73 1.25
C LYS A 65 11.42 7.60 1.82
N ASP A 66 10.38 7.85 1.03
CA ASP A 66 9.26 8.74 1.38
C ASP A 66 8.19 8.08 2.27
N ARG A 67 8.12 6.74 2.28
CA ARG A 67 7.22 5.97 3.14
C ARG A 67 8.04 5.03 4.01
N ARG A 68 8.43 5.51 5.19
CA ARG A 68 9.25 4.75 6.14
C ARG A 68 8.38 3.95 7.09
N MET A 69 8.19 2.67 6.80
CA MET A 69 7.53 1.74 7.72
C MET A 69 8.57 0.85 8.42
N PRO A 70 8.33 0.42 9.67
CA PRO A 70 9.16 -0.59 10.31
C PRO A 70 9.04 -1.92 9.58
N ILE A 71 10.14 -2.68 9.48
CA ILE A 71 10.13 -4.04 8.91
C ILE A 71 9.37 -4.98 9.84
N THR A 72 9.73 -4.97 11.13
CA THR A 72 9.02 -5.69 12.17
C THR A 72 7.80 -4.88 12.56
N ASN A 73 6.65 -5.19 11.95
CA ASN A 73 5.40 -4.51 12.18
C ASN A 73 4.28 -5.51 12.50
N ARG A 74 3.66 -5.38 13.69
CA ARG A 74 2.43 -6.10 14.08
C ARG A 74 1.20 -5.19 14.10
N TYR A 75 1.35 -3.93 13.72
CA TYR A 75 0.23 -3.01 13.59
C TYR A 75 -0.65 -3.45 12.41
N PHE A 76 -1.95 -3.54 12.65
CA PHE A 76 -2.93 -3.81 11.62
C PHE A 76 -3.54 -2.48 11.16
N SER A 77 -3.28 -2.11 9.90
CA SER A 77 -3.69 -0.84 9.28
C SER A 77 -5.21 -0.71 9.01
N GLY A 78 -6.02 -1.63 9.53
CA GLY A 78 -7.47 -1.71 9.30
C GLY A 78 -8.37 -1.51 10.53
N THR A 79 -7.84 -1.04 11.66
CA THR A 79 -8.66 -0.59 12.81
C THR A 79 -9.19 0.82 12.55
#